data_AF-A0A179UHI8-F1
#
_entry.id   AF-A0A179UHI8-F1
#
_cell.length_a   1.000
_cell.length_b   1.000
_cell.length_c   1.000
_cell.angle_alpha   90.00
_cell.angle_beta   90.00
_cell.angle_gamma   90.00
#
_symmetry.space_group_name_H-M   'P 1'
#
loop_
_entity.id
_entity.type
_entity.pdbx_description
1 polymer ?
#
loop_
_entity_poly.entity_id
_entity_poly.type
_entity_poly.pdbx_seq_one_letter_code
_entity_poly.pdbx_strand_id
1 'polypeptide(L)' 'MLEYAKDKKVSDFINLDKLNIFSELEESLKPECSEEATAEAKIAYDIKVTAWKIKYMKYEKLNEGMTKI' A
#
# COMPACT_ATOMS: atom_id res chain seq x y z
N MET A 1 2.96 -27.56 24.01
CA MET A 1 2.81 -26.11 23.73
C MET A 1 1.45 -25.76 23.09
N LEU A 2 0.36 -26.46 23.47
CA LEU A 2 -1.01 -26.25 22.94
C LEU A 2 -1.99 -25.74 24.01
N GLU A 3 -1.59 -25.76 25.28
CA GLU A 3 -2.40 -25.30 26.42
C GLU A 3 -2.48 -23.77 26.52
N TYR A 4 -1.48 -23.04 26.02
CA TYR A 4 -1.39 -21.59 26.22
C TYR A 4 -2.38 -20.76 25.38
N ALA A 5 -3.02 -21.38 24.38
CA ALA A 5 -3.89 -20.69 23.42
C ALA A 5 -5.39 -20.97 23.63
N LYS A 6 -5.76 -22.00 24.41
CA LYS A 6 -7.16 -22.43 24.52
C LYS A 6 -8.02 -21.57 25.46
N ASP A 7 -7.40 -20.90 26.44
CA ASP A 7 -8.13 -20.16 27.49
C ASP A 7 -8.05 -18.64 27.36
N LYS A 8 -7.39 -18.11 26.33
CA LYS A 8 -7.25 -16.67 26.15
C LYS A 8 -8.41 -16.12 25.34
N LYS A 9 -9.12 -15.14 25.90
CA LYS A 9 -10.19 -14.43 25.21
C LYS A 9 -9.59 -13.29 24.38
N VAL A 10 -10.25 -12.94 23.28
CA VAL A 10 -9.84 -11.81 22.42
C VAL A 10 -9.79 -10.50 23.23
N SER A 11 -10.67 -10.36 24.23
CA SER A 11 -10.68 -9.25 25.19
C SER A 11 -9.40 -9.11 26.02
N ASP A 12 -8.63 -10.18 26.18
CA ASP A 12 -7.37 -10.16 26.93
C ASP A 12 -6.26 -9.44 26.15
N PHE A 13 -6.47 -9.24 24.84
CA PHE A 13 -5.51 -8.61 23.94
C PHE A 13 -5.99 -7.27 23.38
N ILE A 14 -7.31 -7.03 23.38
CA ILE A 14 -7.92 -5.91 22.69
C ILE A 14 -9.09 -5.37 23.53
N ASN A 15 -9.08 -4.06 23.84
CA ASN A 15 -10.19 -3.40 24.51
C ASN A 15 -11.34 -3.11 23.53
N LEU A 16 -12.41 -3.92 23.61
CA LEU A 16 -13.60 -3.80 22.76
C LEU A 16 -14.48 -2.58 23.10
N ASP A 17 -14.31 -1.99 24.28
CA ASP A 17 -15.06 -0.79 24.70
C ASP A 17 -14.43 0.49 24.12
N LYS A 18 -13.23 0.40 23.53
CA LYS A 18 -12.54 1.52 22.88
C LYS A 18 -13.11 1.71 21.47
N LEU A 19 -13.53 2.93 21.13
CA LEU A 19 -14.09 3.23 19.80
C LEU A 19 -13.10 2.96 18.64
N ASN A 20 -11.80 3.20 18.87
CA ASN A 20 -10.73 2.82 17.95
C ASN A 20 -9.92 1.64 18.53
N ILE A 21 -10.49 0.46 18.37
CA ILE A 21 -10.04 -0.84 18.89
C ILE A 21 -8.59 -1.18 18.46
N PHE A 22 -8.18 -0.70 17.27
CA PHE A 22 -6.88 -1.04 16.68
C PHE A 22 -5.82 0.06 16.83
N SER A 23 -6.15 1.20 17.45
CA SER A 23 -5.20 2.32 17.61
C SER A 23 -3.86 1.97 18.30
N GLU A 24 -3.82 0.89 19.09
CA GLU A 24 -2.59 0.40 19.73
C GLU A 24 -1.81 -0.59 18.85
N LEU A 25 -2.46 -1.19 17.85
CA LEU A 25 -1.88 -2.12 16.88
C LEU A 25 -1.55 -1.42 15.55
N GLU A 26 -2.18 -0.28 15.29
CA GLU A 26 -1.95 0.55 14.13
C GLU A 26 -0.61 1.27 14.31
N GLU A 27 0.39 0.84 13.55
CA GLU A 27 1.68 1.49 13.52
C GLU A 27 1.50 2.94 13.05
N SER A 28 2.29 3.86 13.61
CA SER A 28 2.22 5.26 13.20
C SER A 28 2.41 5.34 11.69
N LEU A 29 1.35 5.73 10.95
CA LEU A 29 1.37 6.09 9.54
C LEU A 29 2.17 7.38 9.31
N LYS A 30 3.28 7.57 10.01
CA LYS A 30 4.29 8.51 9.59
C LYS A 30 4.77 8.00 8.23
N PRO A 31 4.66 8.82 7.17
CA PRO A 31 5.21 8.41 5.90
C PRO A 31 6.69 8.08 6.13
N GLU A 32 7.13 6.91 5.64
CA GLU A 32 8.56 6.52 5.66
C GLU A 32 9.45 7.58 4.99
N CYS A 33 8.84 8.44 4.16
CA CYS A 33 9.47 9.57 3.53
C CYS A 33 9.00 10.88 4.18
N SER A 34 9.93 11.65 4.73
CA SER A 34 9.71 13.07 5.05
C SER A 34 9.11 13.75 3.83
N GLU A 35 8.02 14.49 4.01
CA GLU A 35 7.27 15.19 2.97
C GLU A 35 8.05 16.39 2.39
N GLU A 36 9.38 16.30 2.36
CA GLU A 36 10.26 17.19 1.61
C GLU A 36 10.61 16.48 0.31
N ALA A 37 9.62 16.41 -0.59
CA ALA A 37 9.87 16.03 -1.96
C ALA A 37 10.79 17.09 -2.58
N THR A 38 12.10 16.86 -2.51
CA THR A 38 13.07 17.65 -3.26
C THR A 38 12.65 17.67 -4.72
N ALA A 39 12.85 18.81 -5.41
CA ALA A 39 12.46 18.96 -6.80
C ALA A 39 12.97 17.80 -7.69
N GLU A 40 14.14 17.25 -7.36
CA GLU A 40 14.70 16.05 -8.00
C GLU A 40 13.85 14.79 -7.81
N ALA A 41 13.33 14.53 -6.60
CA ALA A 41 12.47 13.37 -6.34
C ALA A 41 11.17 13.44 -7.15
N LYS A 42 10.59 14.65 -7.27
CA LYS A 42 9.39 14.90 -8.09
C LYS A 42 9.68 14.69 -9.58
N ILE A 43 10.78 15.25 -10.09
CA ILE A 43 11.21 15.06 -11.47
C ILE A 43 11.47 13.58 -11.77
N ALA A 44 12.13 12.85 -10.87
CA ALA A 44 12.41 11.43 -11.04
C ALA A 44 11.14 10.58 -11.08
N TYR A 45 10.15 10.90 -10.23
CA TYR A 45 8.85 10.25 -10.25
C TYR A 45 8.09 10.53 -11.55
N ASP A 46 8.03 11.80 -11.97
CA ASP A 46 7.33 12.21 -13.18
C ASP A 46 7.93 11.57 -14.44
N ILE A 47 9.26 11.42 -14.50
CA ILE A 47 9.95 10.68 -15.56
C ILE A 47 9.53 9.20 -15.56
N LYS A 48 9.51 8.54 -14.40
CA LYS A 48 9.10 7.13 -14.27
C LYS A 48 7.65 6.91 -14.71
N VAL A 49 6.74 7.78 -14.27
CA VAL A 49 5.32 7.72 -14.65
C VAL A 49 5.14 7.93 -16.15
N THR A 50 5.87 8.88 -16.74
CA THR A 50 5.82 9.15 -18.18
C THR A 50 6.33 7.96 -19.00
N ALA A 51 7.44 7.35 -18.59
CA ALA A 51 7.96 6.15 -19.24
C ALA A 51 6.97 4.98 -19.17
N TRP A 52 6.31 4.79 -18.02
CA TRP A 52 5.29 3.76 -17.84
C TRP A 52 4.07 3.99 -18.74
N LYS A 53 3.55 5.22 -18.83
CA LYS A 53 2.44 5.58 -19.73
C LYS A 53 2.76 5.30 -21.19
N ILE A 54 3.96 5.65 -21.66
CA ILE A 54 4.38 5.38 -23.04
C ILE A 54 4.42 3.87 -23.31
N LYS A 55 4.96 3.09 -22.37
CA LYS A 55 5.00 1.63 -22.47
C LYS A 55 3.58 1.04 -22.53
N TYR A 56 2.68 1.52 -21.69
CA TYR A 56 1.29 1.08 -21.64
C TYR A 56 0.54 1.40 -22.95
N MET A 57 0.68 2.62 -23.50
CA MET A 57 0.07 2.97 -24.79
C MET A 57 0.56 2.09 -25.94
N LYS A 58 1.84 1.69 -25.94
CA LYS A 58 2.39 0.75 -26.94
C LYS A 58 1.75 -0.63 -26.80
N TYR A 59 1.57 -1.10 -25.56
CA TYR A 59 0.90 -2.36 -25.28
C TYR A 59 -0.56 -2.34 -25.74
N GLU A 60 -1.33 -1.29 -25.43
CA GLU A 60 -2.73 -1.19 -25.86
C GLU A 60 -2.87 -1.23 -27.39
N LYS A 61 -2.03 -0.50 -28.13
CA LYS A 61 -2.02 -0.54 -29.59
C LYS A 61 -1.74 -1.94 -30.15
N LEU A 62 -0.79 -2.66 -29.54
CA LEU A 62 -0.47 -4.03 -29.94
C LEU A 62 -1.64 -4.97 -29.63
N ASN A 63 -2.25 -4.85 -28.46
CA ASN A 63 -3.39 -5.67 -28.04
C ASN A 63 -4.63 -5.42 -28.92
N GLU A 64 -4.88 -4.16 -29.30
CA GLU A 64 -5.93 -3.80 -30.24
C GLU A 64 -5.71 -4.46 -31.61
N GLY A 65 -4.46 -4.49 -32.10
CA GLY A 65 -4.10 -5.19 -33.33
C GLY A 65 -4.32 -6.70 -33.25
N MET A 66 -3.98 -7.34 -32.12
CA MET A 66 -4.19 -8.78 -31.92
C MET A 66 -5.67 -9.15 -31.79
N THR A 67 -6.47 -8.30 -31.14
CA THR A 67 -7.91 -8.56 -30.91
C THR A 67 -8.74 -8.44 -32.20
N LYS A 68 -8.21 -7.80 -33.24
CA LYS A 68 -8.87 -7.63 -34.55
C LYS A 68 -8.55 -8.75 -35.56
N ILE A 69 -7.71 -9.72 -35.18
CA ILE A 69 -7.39 -10.93 -35.96
C ILE A 69 -8.32 -12.06 -35.51
#